data_AF-A0A5B9QI17-F1
#
_entry.id   AF-A0A5B9QI17-F1
#
_cell.length_a   1.000
_cell.length_b   1.000
_cell.length_c   1.000
_cell.angle_alpha   90.00
_cell.angle_beta   90.00
_cell.angle_gamma   90.00
#
_symmetry.space_group_name_H-M   'P 1'
#
loop_
_entity.id
_entity.type
_entity.pdbx_description
1 polymer ?
#
loop_
_entity_poly.entity_id
_entity_poly.type
_entity_poly.pdbx_seq_one_letter_code
_entity_poly.pdbx_strand_id
1 'polypeptide(L)'
;MSPIPPRPGKLHIGHYPACADDFSVLLPPTTDGLRARFRATVFGAVDDTYPELTGHDHIEGLVGEHALFQLENLQMHPFIRDRLDAKLLKLHLWIVNDQTARTLAYTPHLGDLVPIEEMR
;
A
#
# COMPACT_ATOMS: atom_id res chain seq x y z
N MET A 1 19.02 32.14 18.21
CA MET A 1 17.91 31.19 17.91
C MET A 1 18.44 30.19 16.90
N SER A 2 18.58 28.92 17.28
CA SER A 2 18.96 27.87 16.33
C SER A 2 17.76 27.53 15.44
N PRO A 3 17.96 27.24 14.14
CA PRO A 3 16.86 26.86 13.25
C PRO A 3 16.26 25.53 13.70
N ILE A 4 14.92 25.47 13.75
CA ILE A 4 14.18 24.23 14.01
C ILE A 4 14.37 23.32 12.78
N PRO A 5 14.88 22.08 12.93
CA PRO A 5 15.03 21.18 11.80
C PRO A 5 13.65 20.88 11.18
N PRO A 6 13.56 20.75 9.84
CA PRO A 6 12.30 20.43 9.19
C PRO A 6 11.75 19.11 9.75
N ARG A 7 10.49 19.12 10.21
CA ARG A 7 9.81 17.89 10.63
C ARG A 7 9.65 16.98 9.41
N PRO A 8 10.00 15.70 9.49
CA PRO A 8 9.78 14.79 8.37
C PRO A 8 8.28 14.75 8.06
N GLY A 9 7.93 15.00 6.80
CA GLY A 9 6.56 14.83 6.33
C GLY A 9 6.13 13.38 6.52
N LYS A 10 4.87 13.14 6.88
CA LYS A 10 4.25 11.81 6.83
C LYS A 10 3.33 11.77 5.64
N LEU A 11 3.55 10.85 4.72
CA LEU A 11 2.60 10.51 3.67
C LEU A 11 1.89 9.23 4.10
N HIS A 12 0.58 9.32 4.29
CA HIS A 12 -0.28 8.16 4.54
C HIS A 12 -0.76 7.66 3.18
N ILE A 13 -0.54 6.38 2.90
CA ILE A 13 -1.02 5.72 1.69
C ILE A 13 -2.09 4.73 2.13
N GLY A 14 -3.34 5.01 1.77
CA GLY A 14 -4.46 4.07 1.84
C GLY A 14 -5.34 4.16 3.09
N HIS A 15 -6.65 4.29 2.87
CA HIS A 15 -7.70 3.82 3.77
C HIS A 15 -8.61 2.98 2.88
N TYR A 16 -8.65 1.68 3.12
CA TYR A 16 -9.36 0.73 2.25
C TYR A 16 -10.42 0.03 3.08
N PRO A 17 -11.70 0.08 2.71
CA PRO A 17 -12.65 -0.85 3.31
C PRO A 17 -12.17 -2.26 2.96
N ALA A 18 -11.93 -3.10 3.96
CA ALA A 18 -11.44 -4.47 3.75
C ALA A 18 -12.47 -5.34 3.00
N CYS A 19 -13.72 -4.87 2.92
CA CYS A 19 -14.81 -5.48 2.18
C CYS A 19 -15.17 -4.66 0.93
N ALA A 20 -14.18 -4.27 0.13
CA ALA A 20 -14.49 -3.97 -1.26
C ALA A 20 -14.84 -5.30 -1.93
N ASP A 21 -16.12 -5.69 -1.91
CA ASP A 21 -16.65 -6.83 -2.69
C ASP A 21 -16.40 -6.64 -4.21
N ASP A 22 -15.94 -5.45 -4.58
CA ASP A 22 -15.60 -5.04 -5.92
C ASP A 22 -14.24 -4.30 -5.93
N PHE A 23 -13.24 -4.89 -6.59
CA PHE A 23 -11.93 -4.27 -6.81
C PHE A 23 -12.04 -2.93 -7.60
N SER A 24 -13.17 -2.66 -8.27
CA SER A 24 -13.37 -1.44 -9.06
C SER A 24 -13.28 -0.14 -8.23
N VAL A 25 -13.63 -0.19 -6.93
CA VAL A 25 -13.49 0.96 -6.02
C VAL A 25 -12.04 1.20 -5.57
N LEU A 26 -11.13 0.25 -5.78
CA LEU A 26 -9.71 0.39 -5.45
C LEU A 26 -8.91 1.13 -6.53
N LEU A 27 -9.49 1.28 -7.73
CA LEU A 27 -8.81 1.92 -8.85
C LEU A 27 -9.10 3.43 -8.90
N PRO A 28 -8.08 4.29 -9.04
CA PRO A 28 -8.28 5.73 -9.16
C PRO A 28 -9.20 6.06 -10.34
N PRO A 29 -10.03 7.11 -10.26
CA PRO A 29 -10.92 7.52 -11.34
C PRO A 29 -10.09 8.11 -12.50
N THR A 30 -9.52 7.24 -13.31
CA THR A 30 -8.62 7.59 -14.42
C THR A 30 -8.95 6.75 -15.65
N THR A 31 -8.42 7.18 -16.80
CA THR A 31 -8.69 6.65 -18.14
C THR A 31 -8.56 5.13 -18.21
N ASP A 32 -9.53 4.48 -18.85
CA ASP A 32 -9.77 3.03 -18.84
C ASP A 32 -8.54 2.15 -19.10
N GLY A 33 -7.55 2.64 -19.86
CA GLY A 33 -6.31 1.93 -20.15
C GLY A 33 -5.35 1.78 -18.97
N LEU A 34 -5.27 2.77 -18.07
CA LEU A 34 -4.42 2.66 -16.88
C LEU A 34 -5.03 1.68 -15.88
N ARG A 35 -6.36 1.73 -15.72
CA ARG A 35 -7.12 0.76 -14.91
C ARG A 35 -6.92 -0.67 -15.38
N ALA A 36 -7.02 -0.92 -16.69
CA ALA A 36 -6.89 -2.26 -17.25
C ALA A 36 -5.48 -2.85 -17.04
N ARG A 37 -4.42 -2.07 -17.31
CA ARG A 37 -3.03 -2.52 -17.11
C ARG A 37 -2.70 -2.76 -15.65
N PHE A 38 -3.19 -1.87 -14.79
CA PHE A 38 -3.03 -1.99 -13.36
C PHE A 38 -3.68 -3.27 -12.82
N ARG A 39 -4.93 -3.49 -13.23
CA ARG A 39 -5.70 -4.68 -12.88
C ARG A 39 -4.99 -5.95 -13.33
N ALA A 40 -4.51 -6.01 -14.57
CA ALA A 40 -3.79 -7.18 -15.08
C ALA A 40 -2.49 -7.47 -14.30
N THR A 41 -1.78 -6.44 -13.86
CA THR A 41 -0.52 -6.59 -13.12
C THR A 41 -0.76 -7.12 -11.71
N VAL A 42 -1.69 -6.51 -10.97
CA VAL A 42 -1.99 -6.91 -9.58
C VAL A 42 -2.69 -8.27 -9.54
N PHE A 43 -3.64 -8.53 -10.45
CA PHE A 43 -4.27 -9.84 -10.54
C PHE A 43 -3.28 -10.94 -10.93
N GLY A 44 -2.40 -10.69 -11.91
CA GLY A 44 -1.35 -11.64 -12.26
C GLY A 44 -0.44 -11.95 -11.09
N ALA A 45 0.00 -10.91 -10.35
CA ALA A 45 0.85 -11.11 -9.17
C ALA A 45 0.18 -11.98 -8.11
N VAL A 46 -1.09 -11.74 -7.77
CA VAL A 46 -1.83 -12.54 -6.77
C VAL A 46 -2.13 -13.94 -7.29
N ASP A 47 -2.68 -14.06 -8.50
CA ASP A 47 -3.11 -15.35 -9.06
C ASP A 47 -1.92 -16.29 -9.31
N ASP A 48 -0.75 -15.74 -9.68
CA ASP A 48 0.47 -16.52 -9.90
C ASP A 48 1.16 -16.90 -8.57
N THR A 49 1.11 -16.03 -7.56
CA THR A 49 1.83 -16.23 -6.29
C THR A 49 1.00 -16.99 -5.25
N TYR A 50 -0.32 -16.79 -5.25
CA TYR A 50 -1.26 -17.33 -4.27
C TYR A 50 -2.52 -17.91 -4.96
N PRO A 51 -2.38 -18.94 -5.81
CA PRO A 51 -3.47 -19.49 -6.62
C PRO A 51 -4.62 -20.10 -5.80
N GLU A 52 -4.39 -20.38 -4.51
CA GLU A 52 -5.37 -20.92 -3.58
C GLU A 52 -6.32 -19.87 -3.00
N LEU A 53 -5.99 -18.58 -3.07
CA LEU A 53 -6.82 -17.53 -2.52
C LEU A 53 -8.10 -17.39 -3.34
N THR A 54 -9.25 -17.44 -2.65
CA THR A 54 -10.56 -17.31 -3.29
C THR A 54 -11.47 -16.41 -2.45
N GLY A 55 -12.48 -15.82 -3.09
CA GLY A 55 -13.47 -15.00 -2.39
C GLY A 55 -12.84 -13.81 -1.65
N HIS A 56 -13.06 -13.74 -0.34
CA HIS A 56 -12.59 -12.63 0.49
C HIS A 56 -11.07 -12.58 0.60
N ASP A 57 -10.42 -13.74 0.79
CA ASP A 57 -8.98 -13.82 0.97
C ASP A 57 -8.23 -13.39 -0.32
N HIS A 58 -8.84 -13.62 -1.50
CA HIS A 58 -8.32 -13.12 -2.78
C HIS A 58 -8.36 -11.60 -2.87
N ILE A 59 -9.46 -10.98 -2.41
CA ILE A 59 -9.60 -9.53 -2.36
C ILE A 59 -8.58 -8.94 -1.39
N GLU A 60 -8.38 -9.53 -0.22
CA GLU A 60 -7.36 -9.09 0.73
C GLU A 60 -5.95 -9.17 0.14
N GLY A 61 -5.63 -10.27 -0.57
CA GLY A 61 -4.38 -10.43 -1.31
C GLY A 61 -4.19 -9.34 -2.37
N LEU A 62 -5.23 -9.05 -3.16
CA LEU A 62 -5.22 -7.98 -4.16
C LEU A 62 -5.00 -6.60 -3.54
N VAL A 63 -5.60 -6.31 -2.39
CA VAL A 63 -5.40 -5.04 -1.67
C VAL A 63 -3.96 -4.94 -1.15
N GLY A 64 -3.40 -6.03 -0.62
CA GLY A 64 -2.01 -6.11 -0.16
C GLY A 64 -1.02 -5.84 -1.29
N GLU A 65 -1.11 -6.60 -2.39
CA GLU A 65 -0.24 -6.43 -3.56
C GLU A 65 -0.38 -5.05 -4.19
N HIS A 66 -1.61 -4.53 -4.25
CA HIS A 66 -1.84 -3.17 -4.70
C HIS A 66 -1.08 -2.16 -3.84
N ALA A 67 -1.23 -2.25 -2.52
CA ALA A 67 -0.62 -1.35 -1.57
C ALA A 67 0.92 -1.35 -1.66
N LEU A 68 1.52 -2.53 -1.81
CA LEU A 68 2.97 -2.69 -2.03
C LEU A 68 3.42 -2.06 -3.33
N PHE A 69 2.73 -2.33 -4.44
CA PHE A 69 3.05 -1.74 -5.74
C PHE A 69 2.99 -0.20 -5.71
N GLN A 70 2.02 0.39 -5.00
CA GLN A 70 1.96 1.85 -4.83
C GLN A 70 3.12 2.39 -3.99
N LEU A 71 3.53 1.66 -2.95
CA LEU A 71 4.69 2.02 -2.14
C LEU A 71 5.97 2.03 -3.00
N GLU A 72 6.19 1.00 -3.82
CA GLU A 72 7.32 0.92 -4.75
C GLU A 72 7.31 2.07 -5.76
N ASN A 73 6.15 2.35 -6.38
CA ASN A 73 6.01 3.46 -7.32
C ASN A 73 6.36 4.82 -6.69
N LEU A 74 5.93 5.05 -5.45
CA LEU A 74 6.28 6.26 -4.73
C LEU A 74 7.77 6.33 -4.42
N GLN A 75 8.40 5.22 -4.01
CA GLN A 75 9.84 5.15 -3.78
C GLN A 75 10.67 5.42 -5.04
N MET A 76 10.15 5.06 -6.23
CA MET A 76 10.82 5.33 -7.52
C MET A 76 10.70 6.79 -7.98
N HIS A 77 9.73 7.56 -7.46
CA HIS A 77 9.53 8.94 -7.86
C HIS A 77 10.69 9.83 -7.40
N PRO A 78 11.38 10.59 -8.31
CA PRO A 78 12.62 11.31 -7.98
C PRO A 78 12.54 12.18 -6.73
N PHE A 79 11.50 13.01 -6.61
CA PHE A 79 11.30 13.88 -5.45
C PHE A 79 11.15 13.12 -4.11
N ILE A 80 10.49 11.96 -4.16
CA ILE A 80 10.27 11.14 -2.96
C ILE A 80 11.57 10.43 -2.60
N ARG A 81 12.25 9.84 -3.59
CA ARG A 81 13.56 9.20 -3.43
C ARG A 81 14.59 10.16 -2.81
N ASP A 82 14.76 11.35 -3.39
CA ASP A 82 15.72 12.34 -2.90
C ASP A 82 15.48 12.70 -1.42
N ARG A 83 14.21 12.75 -1.00
CA ARG A 83 13.84 13.02 0.40
C ARG A 83 13.97 11.82 1.32
N LEU A 84 13.72 10.61 0.82
CA LEU A 84 13.97 9.36 1.54
C LEU A 84 15.47 9.22 1.84
N ASP A 85 16.31 9.43 0.83
CA ASP A 85 17.78 9.36 0.92
C ASP A 85 18.32 10.41 1.89
N ALA A 86 17.77 11.64 1.82
CA ALA A 86 18.11 12.71 2.75
C ALA A 86 17.55 12.52 4.18
N LYS A 87 16.83 11.42 4.46
CA LYS A 87 16.13 11.15 5.74
C LYS A 87 15.12 12.25 6.12
N LEU A 88 14.64 13.02 5.16
CA LEU A 88 13.67 14.11 5.32
C LEU A 88 12.22 13.66 5.15
N LEU A 89 12.03 12.42 4.70
CA LEU A 89 10.72 11.79 4.50
C LEU A 89 10.76 10.36 5.06
N LYS A 90 9.63 9.92 5.61
CA LYS A 90 9.37 8.51 5.91
C LYS A 90 8.06 8.12 5.24
N LEU A 91 8.04 6.95 4.62
CA LEU A 91 6.82 6.35 4.09
C LEU A 91 6.32 5.30 5.07
N HIS A 92 5.01 5.32 5.30
CA HIS A 92 4.30 4.32 6.07
C HIS A 92 3.14 3.82 5.20
N LEU A 93 2.97 2.51 5.14
CA LEU A 93 1.86 1.88 4.43
C LEU A 93 1.02 1.13 5.44
N TRP A 94 -0.26 1.46 5.53
CA TRP A 94 -1.24 0.83 6.41
C TRP A 94 -2.46 0.38 5.61
N ILE A 95 -2.99 -0.79 5.95
CA ILE A 95 -4.26 -1.29 5.44
C ILE A 95 -5.18 -1.42 6.65
N VAL A 96 -6.31 -0.73 6.65
CA VAL A 96 -7.23 -0.67 7.79
C VAL A 96 -8.52 -1.37 7.41
N ASN A 97 -8.87 -2.44 8.09
CA ASN A 97 -10.19 -3.06 7.95
C ASN A 97 -11.21 -2.25 8.76
N ASP A 98 -12.13 -1.58 8.08
CA ASP A 98 -13.15 -0.71 8.67
C ASP A 98 -14.22 -1.46 9.47
N GLN A 99 -14.50 -2.72 9.13
CA GLN A 99 -15.46 -3.56 9.85
C GLN A 99 -14.88 -4.10 11.16
N THR A 100 -13.62 -4.53 11.15
CA THR A 100 -12.97 -5.15 12.31
C THR A 100 -12.12 -4.18 13.12
N ALA A 101 -11.92 -2.97 12.60
CA ALA A 101 -10.97 -1.96 13.10
C ALA A 101 -9.52 -2.47 13.23
N ARG A 102 -9.18 -3.57 12.55
CA ARG A 102 -7.81 -4.11 12.52
C ARG A 102 -6.97 -3.35 11.51
N THR A 103 -5.69 -3.17 11.81
CA THR A 103 -4.75 -2.48 10.93
C THR A 103 -3.54 -3.35 10.65
N LEU A 104 -3.27 -3.62 9.38
CA LEU A 104 -1.99 -4.16 8.91
C LEU A 104 -1.07 -3.00 8.56
N ALA A 105 0.21 -3.16 8.82
CA ALA A 105 1.22 -2.16 8.57
C ALA A 105 2.45 -2.79 7.93
N TYR A 106 2.99 -2.12 6.91
CA TYR A 106 4.15 -2.60 6.20
C TYR A 106 5.41 -2.46 7.05
N THR A 107 6.17 -3.54 7.06
CA THR A 107 7.39 -3.68 7.83
C THR A 107 8.58 -3.85 6.88
N PRO A 108 9.39 -2.79 6.65
CA PRO A 108 10.46 -2.83 5.64
C PRO A 108 11.53 -3.89 5.89
N HIS A 109 11.73 -4.32 7.14
CA HIS A 109 12.73 -5.34 7.48
C HIS A 109 12.25 -6.77 7.22
N LEU A 110 10.93 -6.99 7.22
CA LEU A 110 10.31 -8.27 6.85
C LEU A 110 9.91 -8.30 5.37
N GLY A 111 9.78 -7.12 4.75
CA GLY A 111 9.23 -7.00 3.41
C GLY A 111 7.75 -7.33 3.34
N ASP A 112 7.05 -7.27 4.48
CA ASP A 112 5.71 -7.84 4.63
C ASP A 112 4.75 -6.92 5.41
N LEU A 113 3.45 -7.16 5.26
CA LEU A 113 2.36 -6.53 5.99
C LEU A 113 2.07 -7.34 7.26
N VAL A 114 2.25 -6.72 8.42
CA VAL A 114 2.01 -7.37 9.71
C VAL A 114 0.95 -6.61 10.51
N PRO A 115 0.20 -7.26 11.40
CA PRO A 115 -0.69 -6.56 12.32
C PRO A 115 0.05 -5.49 13.12
N ILE A 116 -0.52 -4.29 13.23
CA ILE A 116 0.14 -3.16 13.91
C ILE A 116 0.38 -3.46 15.39
N GLU A 117 -0.42 -4.35 15.98
CA GLU A 117 -0.28 -4.82 17.35
C GLU A 117 1.01 -5.63 17.58
N GLU A 118 1.56 -6.21 16.52
CA GLU A 118 2.79 -7.01 16.53
C GLU A 118 4.05 -6.16 16.29
N MET A 119 3.91 -4.89 15.88
CA MET A 119 5.02 -3.96 15.61
C MET A 119 5.66 -3.35 16.87
N ARG A 120 5.88 -4.15 17.92
CA ARG A 120 6.50 -3.71 19.18
C ARG A 120 8.02 -3.62 19.12
#